data_AF-A0A381VFA5-F1
#
_entry.id   AF-A0A381VFA5-F1
#
_cell.length_a   1.000
_cell.length_b   1.000
_cell.length_c   1.000
_cell.angle_alpha   90.00
_cell.angle_beta   90.00
_cell.angle_gamma   90.00
#
_symmetry.space_group_name_H-M   'P 1'
#
loop_
_entity.id
_entity.type
_entity.pdbx_description
1 polymer ?
#
loop_
_entity_poly.entity_id
_entity_poly.type
_entity_poly.pdbx_seq_one_letter_code
_entity_poly.pdbx_strand_id
1 'polypeptide(L)' 'MLKSNEPLSLAGTPAAPPLGYYSWMLGQAAREPLYVMAVIYIFFPYFSNVVVGDPVRGQT' A
#
# COMPACT_ATOMS: atom_id res chain seq x y z
N MET A 1 -35.51 1.57 19.05
CA MET A 1 -34.30 1.44 18.20
C MET A 1 -33.84 -0.02 18.29
N LEU A 2 -34.05 -0.81 17.24
CA LEU A 2 -33.60 -2.21 17.22
C LEU A 2 -32.08 -2.20 17.00
N LYS A 3 -31.32 -2.69 17.98
CA LYS A 3 -29.86 -2.80 17.89
C LYS A 3 -29.57 -4.01 16.98
N SER A 4 -29.18 -3.77 15.73
CA SER A 4 -28.69 -4.86 14.86
C SER A 4 -27.38 -5.37 15.45
N ASN A 5 -27.23 -6.69 15.54
CA ASN A 5 -26.02 -7.34 16.08
C ASN A 5 -24.96 -7.57 14.98
N GLU A 6 -25.05 -6.81 13.89
CA GLU A 6 -24.11 -6.93 12.76
C GLU A 6 -22.78 -6.27 13.13
N PRO A 7 -21.65 -6.89 12.78
CA PRO A 7 -20.35 -6.25 12.98
C PRO A 7 -20.30 -4.96 12.17
N LEU A 8 -19.95 -3.86 12.83
CA LEU A 8 -19.76 -2.56 12.19
C LEU A 8 -18.31 -2.41 11.75
N SER A 9 -18.12 -1.80 10.59
CA SER A 9 -16.82 -1.37 10.08
C SER A 9 -16.30 -0.17 10.86
N LEU A 10 -15.04 0.19 10.62
CA LEU A 10 -14.43 1.42 11.14
C LEU A 10 -15.18 2.70 10.71
N ALA A 11 -15.92 2.65 9.59
CA ALA A 11 -16.73 3.76 9.10
C ALA A 11 -18.13 3.83 9.72
N GLY A 12 -18.47 2.91 10.65
CA GLY A 12 -19.81 2.84 11.26
C GLY A 12 -20.89 2.26 10.34
N THR A 13 -20.51 1.78 9.16
CA THR A 13 -21.37 1.03 8.23
C THR A 13 -21.28 -0.48 8.51
N PRO A 14 -22.20 -1.31 7.99
CA PRO A 14 -22.06 -2.76 8.10
C PRO A 14 -20.70 -3.25 7.57
N ALA A 15 -20.07 -4.17 8.29
CA ALA A 15 -18.79 -4.74 7.88
C ALA A 15 -18.93 -5.53 6.56
N ALA A 16 -17.85 -5.56 5.79
CA ALA A 16 -17.83 -6.31 4.53
C ALA A 16 -18.06 -7.81 4.77
N PRO A 17 -18.72 -8.53 3.84
CA PRO A 17 -18.81 -9.98 3.91
C PRO A 17 -17.43 -10.61 3.65
N PRO A 18 -17.20 -11.89 4.03
CA PRO A 18 -15.94 -12.61 3.81
C PRO A 18 -15.34 -12.45 2.40
N LEU A 19 -16.19 -12.52 1.36
CA LEU A 19 -15.77 -12.36 -0.03
C LEU A 19 -15.19 -10.97 -0.33
N GLY A 20 -15.67 -9.91 0.34
CA GLY A 20 -15.13 -8.57 0.22
C GLY A 20 -13.71 -8.45 0.78
N TYR A 21 -13.40 -9.17 1.86
CA TYR A 21 -12.03 -9.24 2.39
C TYR A 21 -11.11 -9.99 1.43
N TYR A 22 -11.56 -11.12 0.87
CA TYR A 22 -10.75 -11.87 -0.10
C TYR A 22 -10.52 -11.09 -1.40
N SER A 23 -11.54 -10.40 -1.92
CA SER A 23 -11.38 -9.56 -3.11
C SER A 23 -10.38 -8.43 -2.87
N TRP A 24 -10.46 -7.79 -1.69
CA TRP A 24 -9.51 -6.75 -1.31
C TRP A 24 -8.09 -7.30 -1.16
N MET A 25 -7.93 -8.42 -0.46
CA MET A 25 -6.62 -9.06 -0.25
C MET A 25 -5.97 -9.46 -1.58
N LEU A 26 -6.73 -10.06 -2.50
CA LEU A 26 -6.22 -10.43 -3.82
C LEU A 26 -5.87 -9.20 -4.67
N GLY A 27 -6.69 -8.15 -4.60
CA GLY A 27 -6.38 -6.88 -5.27
C GLY A 27 -5.07 -6.27 -4.76
N GLN A 28 -4.85 -6.29 -3.45
CA GLN A 28 -3.58 -5.87 -2.85
C GLN A 28 -2.44 -6.79 -3.30
N ALA A 29 -2.60 -8.11 -3.19
CA ALA A 29 -1.57 -9.08 -3.56
C ALA A 29 -1.15 -8.98 -5.04
N ALA A 30 -2.07 -8.65 -5.95
CA ALA A 30 -1.76 -8.44 -7.35
C ALA A 30 -1.00 -7.12 -7.60
N ARG A 31 -1.29 -6.06 -6.84
CA ARG A 31 -0.70 -4.74 -7.00
C ARG A 31 0.69 -4.61 -6.37
N GLU A 32 0.87 -5.16 -5.17
CA GLU A 32 2.08 -4.95 -4.37
C GLU A 32 3.39 -5.35 -5.09
N PRO A 33 3.48 -6.46 -5.85
CA PRO A 33 4.72 -6.83 -6.55
C PRO A 33 5.18 -5.79 -7.56
N LEU A 34 4.26 -5.24 -8.36
CA LEU A 34 4.58 -4.21 -9.35
C LEU A 34 5.03 -2.92 -8.67
N TYR A 35 4.38 -2.54 -7.56
CA TYR A 35 4.74 -1.36 -6.80
C TYR A 35 6.14 -1.48 -6.18
N VAL A 36 6.43 -2.59 -5.50
CA VAL A 36 7.74 -2.86 -4.90
C VAL A 36 8.84 -2.88 -5.98
N MET A 37 8.60 -3.55 -7.11
CA MET A 37 9.53 -3.57 -8.23
C MET A 37 9.82 -2.17 -8.76
N ALA A 38 8.79 -1.41 -9.10
CA ALA A 38 8.93 -0.10 -9.71
C ALA A 38 9.52 0.94 -8.74
N VAL A 39 9.05 0.99 -7.50
CA VAL A 39 9.46 2.04 -6.56
C VAL A 39 10.79 1.71 -5.90
N ILE A 40 10.93 0.49 -5.36
CA ILE A 40 12.09 0.14 -4.54
C ILE A 40 13.28 -0.27 -5.40
N TYR A 41 13.06 -1.13 -6.39
CA TYR A 41 14.17 -1.70 -7.16
C TYR A 41 14.54 -0.90 -8.41
N ILE A 42 13.67 -0.01 -8.89
CA ILE A 42 13.95 0.83 -10.07
C ILE A 42 14.08 2.31 -9.66
N PHE A 43 13.01 2.90 -9.10
CA PHE A 43 12.96 4.33 -8.85
C PHE A 43 13.96 4.79 -7.79
N PHE A 44 14.02 4.17 -6.60
CA PHE A 44 14.95 4.63 -5.55
C PHE A 44 16.42 4.57 -5.97
N PRO A 45 16.94 3.49 -6.59
CA PRO A 45 18.31 3.47 -7.09
C PRO A 45 18.58 4.55 -8.14
N TYR A 46 17.66 4.74 -9.10
CA TYR A 46 17.82 5.80 -10.10
C TYR A 46 17.82 7.19 -9.46
N PHE A 47 16.85 7.46 -8.60
CA PHE A 47 16.68 8.76 -7.95
C PHE A 47 17.92 9.11 -7.11
N SER A 48 18.35 8.20 -6.25
CA SER A 48 19.51 8.43 -5.37
C SER A 48 20.81 8.62 -6.16
N ASN A 49 21.05 7.82 -7.21
CA ASN A 49 22.33 7.89 -7.93
C ASN A 49 22.37 8.96 -9.03
N VAL A 50 21.24 9.25 -9.68
CA VAL A 50 21.20 10.10 -10.89
C VAL A 50 20.57 11.45 -10.61
N VAL A 51 19.48 11.50 -9.85
CA VAL A 51 18.75 12.75 -9.59
C VAL A 51 19.35 13.51 -8.42
N VAL A 52 19.60 12.83 -7.30
CA VAL A 52 20.29 13.41 -6.15
C VAL A 52 21.79 13.49 -6.40
N GLY A 53 22.38 12.43 -6.96
CA GLY A 53 23.82 12.36 -7.24
C GLY A 53 24.64 11.81 -6.07
N ASP A 54 25.97 11.97 -6.13
CA ASP A 54 26.90 11.45 -5.14
C ASP A 54 26.61 12.02 -3.73
N PRO A 55 26.15 11.19 -2.78
CA PRO A 55 25.79 11.65 -1.44
C PRO A 55 27.01 12.11 -0.61
N VAL A 56 28.24 11.83 -1.08
CA VAL A 56 29.50 12.18 -0.40
C VAL A 56 30.02 13.56 -0.85
N ARG A 57 29.74 13.96 -2.10
CA ARG A 57 30.27 15.21 -2.68
C ARG A 57 29.71 16.52 -2.08
N GLY A 58 28.78 16.44 -1.12
CA GLY A 58 28.23 17.59 -0.40
C GLY A 58 28.43 17.57 1.11
N GLN A 59 29.16 16.59 1.65
CA GLN A 59 29.38 16.43 3.11
C GLN A 59 30.67 17.13 3.57
N THR A 60 30.86 18.40 3.22
CA THR A 60 31.99 19.21 3.72
C THR A 60 31.48 20.43 4.46
#